data_AF-A0A1R2C4Z0-F1
#
_entry.id   AF-A0A1R2C4Z0-F1
#
_cell.length_a   1.000
_cell.length_b   1.000
_cell.length_c   1.000
_cell.angle_alpha   90.00
_cell.angle_beta   90.00
_cell.angle_gamma   90.00
#
_symmetry.space_group_name_H-M   'P 1'
#
loop_
_entity.id
_entity.type
_entity.pdbx_description
1 polymer ?
#
loop_
_entity_poly.entity_id
_entity_poly.type
_entity_poly.pdbx_seq_one_letter_code
_entity_poly.pdbx_strand_id
1 'polypeptide(L)'
;MSLPSLDELLARRNTKKKILKDTFKEKDVSKIFFKEKEKILEKFICDHFVMLEKQDQELAHRIRRNCVRASWACTIPSLSLGLYTYIKKPTFAWYVKFPLWASVIIFPAILGITYNSERSTWINMYLIDKYEDRYDNYVLTHNPKSLSADYPDNITIS
;
A
#
# COMPACT_ATOMS: atom_id res chain seq x y z
N MET A 1 3.09 7.43 -18.99
CA MET A 1 3.16 8.35 -17.84
C MET A 1 4.13 7.80 -16.81
N SER A 2 5.02 8.62 -16.26
CA SER A 2 5.87 8.23 -15.13
C SER A 2 5.01 8.09 -13.86
N LEU A 3 5.19 7.00 -13.12
CA LEU A 3 4.50 6.80 -11.85
C LEU A 3 5.00 7.82 -10.81
N PRO A 4 4.09 8.50 -10.07
CA PRO A 4 4.47 9.50 -9.08
C PRO A 4 5.22 8.85 -7.90
N SER A 5 6.15 9.60 -7.32
CA SER A 5 6.91 9.14 -6.15
C SER A 5 6.02 9.06 -4.91
N LEU A 6 6.41 8.26 -3.91
CA LEU A 6 5.69 8.18 -2.63
C LEU A 6 5.64 9.54 -1.94
N ASP A 7 6.73 10.31 -2.02
CA ASP A 7 6.82 11.65 -1.43
C ASP A 7 5.87 12.63 -2.10
N GLU A 8 5.71 12.56 -3.43
CA GLU A 8 4.72 13.36 -4.16
C GLU A 8 3.29 13.03 -3.74
N LEU A 9 2.95 11.73 -3.61
CA LEU A 9 1.62 11.30 -3.17
C LEU A 9 1.34 11.75 -1.74
N LEU A 10 2.32 11.64 -0.84
CA LEU A 10 2.22 12.12 0.53
C LEU A 10 2.06 13.64 0.58
N ALA A 11 2.81 14.39 -0.24
CA ALA A 11 2.71 15.84 -0.33
C ALA A 11 1.32 16.27 -0.80
N ARG A 12 0.80 15.71 -1.90
CA ARG A 12 -0.56 15.98 -2.41
C ARG A 12 -1.62 15.72 -1.35
N ARG A 13 -1.50 14.58 -0.67
CA ARG A 13 -2.42 14.18 0.38
C ARG A 13 -2.37 15.10 1.60
N ASN A 14 -1.18 15.56 1.98
CA ASN A 14 -1.01 16.52 3.07
C ASN A 14 -1.59 17.89 2.70
N THR A 15 -1.49 18.30 1.44
CA THR A 15 -2.12 19.52 0.93
C THR A 15 -3.65 19.40 0.98
N LYS A 16 -4.23 18.30 0.48
CA LYS A 16 -5.68 18.02 0.58
C LYS A 16 -6.15 18.05 2.04
N LYS A 17 -5.41 17.41 2.95
CA LYS A 17 -5.69 17.45 4.40
C LYS A 17 -5.61 18.85 5.00
N LYS A 18 -4.72 19.70 4.52
CA LYS A 18 -4.58 21.09 4.99
C LYS A 18 -5.79 21.91 4.53
N ILE A 19 -6.13 21.86 3.25
CA ILE A 19 -7.29 22.56 2.68
C ILE A 19 -8.56 22.19 3.45
N LEU A 20 -8.81 20.90 3.67
CA LEU A 20 -10.02 20.43 4.37
C LEU A 20 -10.04 20.76 5.87
N LYS A 21 -8.87 20.87 6.53
CA LYS A 21 -8.80 21.40 7.91
C LYS A 21 -9.11 22.88 7.97
N ASP A 22 -8.79 23.62 6.91
CA ASP A 22 -9.11 25.04 6.82
C ASP A 22 -10.61 25.23 6.54
N THR A 23 -11.24 24.30 5.80
CA THR A 23 -12.70 24.26 5.57
C THR A 23 -13.51 23.82 6.80
N PHE A 24 -13.04 22.79 7.52
CA PHE A 24 -13.72 22.26 8.70
C PHE A 24 -13.02 22.73 9.99
N LYS A 25 -13.65 23.68 10.71
CA LYS A 25 -13.13 24.26 11.97
C LYS A 25 -12.86 23.22 13.06
N GLU A 26 -13.52 22.05 13.02
CA GLU A 26 -13.27 20.95 13.96
C GLU A 26 -12.24 19.94 13.42
N LYS A 27 -11.09 19.91 14.09
CA LYS A 27 -9.94 19.06 13.76
C LYS A 27 -10.20 17.55 13.88
N ASP A 28 -11.19 17.15 14.67
CA ASP A 28 -11.48 15.73 14.92
C ASP A 28 -12.50 15.16 13.93
N VAL A 29 -13.53 15.94 13.56
CA VAL A 29 -14.50 15.55 12.54
C VAL A 29 -13.83 15.36 11.18
N SER A 30 -12.93 16.28 10.81
CA SER A 30 -12.17 16.17 9.55
C SER A 30 -11.29 14.91 9.51
N LYS A 31 -10.60 14.57 10.60
CA LYS A 31 -9.77 13.35 10.68
C LYS A 31 -10.59 12.06 10.58
N ILE A 32 -11.74 12.01 11.24
CA ILE A 32 -12.62 10.83 11.23
C ILE A 32 -13.20 10.66 9.82
N PHE A 33 -13.72 11.73 9.23
CA PHE A 33 -14.27 11.73 7.88
C PHE A 33 -13.23 11.27 6.84
N PHE A 34 -11.99 11.73 6.93
CA PHE A 34 -10.91 11.28 6.04
C PHE A 34 -10.63 9.79 6.14
N LYS A 35 -10.56 9.27 7.38
CA LYS A 35 -10.29 7.85 7.60
C LYS A 35 -11.45 6.99 7.11
N GLU A 36 -12.68 7.44 7.28
CA GLU A 36 -13.85 6.73 6.79
C GLU A 36 -13.98 6.78 5.27
N LYS A 37 -13.83 7.96 4.66
CA LYS A 37 -13.82 8.11 3.19
C LYS A 37 -12.75 7.21 2.57
N GLU A 38 -11.54 7.23 3.11
CA GLU A 38 -10.45 6.39 2.63
C GLU A 38 -10.78 4.89 2.72
N LYS A 39 -11.29 4.42 3.86
CA LYS A 39 -11.71 3.01 4.01
C LYS A 39 -12.79 2.61 3.02
N ILE A 40 -13.75 3.49 2.76
CA ILE A 40 -14.82 3.23 1.78
C ILE A 40 -14.21 3.15 0.38
N LEU A 41 -13.30 4.05 0.04
CA LEU A 41 -12.63 4.07 -1.26
C LEU A 41 -11.73 2.85 -1.47
N GLU A 42 -10.99 2.43 -0.44
CA GLU A 42 -10.19 1.20 -0.44
C GLU A 42 -11.07 -0.03 -0.70
N LYS A 43 -12.18 -0.14 0.03
CA LYS A 43 -13.13 -1.24 -0.13
C LYS A 43 -13.72 -1.22 -1.54
N PHE A 44 -14.10 -0.04 -2.03
CA PHE A 44 -14.65 0.13 -3.35
C PHE A 44 -13.67 -0.28 -4.46
N ILE A 45 -12.41 0.14 -4.37
CA ILE A 45 -11.33 -0.24 -5.30
C ILE A 45 -11.12 -1.76 -5.27
N CYS A 46 -11.18 -2.39 -4.10
CA CYS A 46 -11.06 -3.84 -3.99
C CYS A 46 -12.25 -4.57 -4.63
N ASP A 47 -13.47 -4.14 -4.31
CA ASP A 47 -14.71 -4.76 -4.80
C ASP A 47 -14.87 -4.59 -6.32
N HIS A 48 -14.40 -3.45 -6.87
CA HIS A 48 -14.49 -3.10 -8.29
C HIS A 48 -13.16 -3.18 -9.02
N PHE A 49 -12.21 -3.98 -8.51
CA PHE A 49 -10.86 -4.05 -9.07
C PHE A 49 -10.85 -4.40 -10.57
N VAL A 50 -11.81 -5.22 -11.01
CA VAL A 50 -11.99 -5.63 -12.41
C VAL A 50 -12.35 -4.45 -13.33
N MET A 51 -12.99 -3.41 -12.80
CA MET A 51 -13.40 -2.21 -13.55
C MET A 51 -12.28 -1.17 -13.68
N LEU A 52 -11.17 -1.33 -12.95
CA LEU A 52 -10.01 -0.46 -13.03
C LEU A 52 -9.28 -0.62 -14.37
N GLU A 53 -8.47 0.36 -14.71
CA GLU A 53 -7.62 0.32 -15.90
C GLU A 53 -6.67 -0.90 -15.87
N LYS A 54 -6.55 -1.60 -17.02
CA LYS A 54 -5.67 -2.79 -17.13
C LYS A 54 -4.23 -2.51 -16.71
N GLN A 55 -3.72 -1.30 -17.00
CA GLN A 55 -2.36 -0.90 -16.61
C GLN A 55 -2.18 -0.85 -15.08
N ASP A 56 -3.19 -0.39 -14.35
CA ASP A 56 -3.18 -0.32 -12.89
C ASP A 56 -3.30 -1.72 -12.28
N GLN A 57 -4.12 -2.58 -12.88
CA GLN A 57 -4.24 -3.98 -12.48
C GLN A 57 -2.91 -4.72 -12.64
N GLU A 58 -2.24 -4.56 -13.78
CA GLU A 58 -0.93 -5.14 -14.05
C GLU A 58 0.13 -4.61 -13.08
N LEU A 59 0.09 -3.32 -12.74
CA LEU A 59 0.98 -2.72 -11.76
C LEU A 59 0.76 -3.34 -10.37
N ALA A 60 -0.49 -3.45 -9.92
CA ALA A 60 -0.84 -4.08 -8.65
C ALA A 60 -0.40 -5.54 -8.59
N HIS A 61 -0.63 -6.30 -9.66
CA HIS A 61 -0.16 -7.68 -9.76
C HIS A 61 1.37 -7.78 -9.76
N ARG A 62 2.07 -6.88 -10.44
CA ARG A 62 3.54 -6.85 -10.48
C ARG A 62 4.11 -6.56 -9.09
N ILE A 63 3.58 -5.57 -8.38
CA ILE A 63 4.02 -5.23 -7.03
C ILE A 63 3.73 -6.39 -6.09
N ARG A 64 2.52 -6.94 -6.10
CA ARG A 64 2.17 -8.10 -5.28
C ARG A 64 3.11 -9.28 -5.53
N ARG A 65 3.42 -9.58 -6.80
CA ARG A 65 4.37 -10.64 -7.15
C ARG A 65 5.78 -10.34 -6.64
N ASN A 66 6.23 -9.10 -6.75
CA ASN A 66 7.54 -8.67 -6.24
C ASN A 66 7.60 -8.73 -4.70
N CYS A 67 6.55 -8.35 -4.00
CA CYS A 67 6.43 -8.49 -2.55
C CYS A 67 6.50 -9.96 -2.12
N VAL A 68 5.77 -10.85 -2.79
CA VAL A 68 5.86 -12.30 -2.51
C VAL A 68 7.27 -12.81 -2.76
N ARG A 69 7.90 -12.44 -3.89
CA ARG A 69 9.28 -12.82 -4.19
C ARG A 69 10.27 -12.30 -3.17
N ALA A 70 10.15 -11.05 -2.73
CA ALA A 70 11.00 -10.45 -1.70
C ALA A 70 10.82 -11.16 -0.36
N SER A 71 9.58 -11.42 0.06
CA SER A 71 9.29 -12.20 1.27
C SER A 71 9.94 -13.59 1.21
N TRP A 72 9.84 -14.29 0.08
CA TRP A 72 10.44 -15.62 -0.08
C TRP A 72 11.97 -15.55 -0.09
N ALA A 73 12.55 -14.55 -0.77
CA ALA A 73 13.99 -14.31 -0.80
C ALA A 73 14.58 -13.98 0.58
N CYS A 74 13.80 -13.34 1.47
CA CYS A 74 14.22 -13.08 2.85
C CYS A 74 13.99 -14.30 3.76
N THR A 75 12.88 -15.01 3.62
CA THR A 75 12.44 -16.05 4.56
C THR A 75 13.12 -17.40 4.32
N ILE A 76 13.36 -17.79 3.06
CA ILE A 76 13.94 -19.10 2.74
C ILE A 76 15.40 -19.22 3.18
N PRO A 77 16.28 -18.24 2.90
CA PRO A 77 17.67 -18.31 3.33
C PRO A 77 17.82 -18.17 4.84
N SER A 78 16.99 -17.33 5.48
CA SER A 78 17.04 -17.12 6.94
C SER A 78 16.63 -18.36 7.72
N LEU A 79 15.56 -19.06 7.30
CA LEU A 79 15.17 -20.35 7.90
C LEU A 79 16.23 -21.43 7.68
N SER A 80 16.82 -21.47 6.48
CA SER A 80 17.84 -22.47 6.13
C SER A 80 19.14 -22.27 6.92
N LEU A 81 19.61 -21.03 7.09
CA LEU A 81 20.75 -20.71 7.96
C LEU A 81 20.42 -20.94 9.44
N GLY A 82 19.21 -20.59 9.88
CA GLY A 82 18.75 -20.80 11.25
C GLY A 82 18.76 -22.28 11.64
N LEU A 83 18.25 -23.16 10.76
CA LEU A 83 18.30 -24.61 10.93
C LEU A 83 19.74 -25.14 10.90
N TYR A 84 20.57 -24.66 9.97
CA TYR A 84 21.98 -25.07 9.86
C TYR A 84 22.79 -24.76 11.12
N THR A 85 22.64 -23.54 11.65
CA THR A 85 23.33 -23.11 12.87
C THR A 85 22.87 -23.86 14.12
N TYR A 86 21.60 -24.27 14.16
CA TYR A 86 21.04 -25.10 15.23
C TYR A 86 21.57 -26.54 15.19
N ILE A 87 21.64 -27.16 14.01
CA ILE A 87 22.00 -28.59 13.84
C ILE A 87 23.51 -28.85 13.93
N LYS A 88 24.36 -28.01 13.29
CA LYS A 88 25.79 -28.34 13.12
C LYS A 88 26.75 -27.83 14.20
N LYS A 89 26.32 -26.95 15.12
CA LYS A 89 27.21 -26.40 16.16
C LYS A 89 26.67 -26.65 17.58
N PRO A 90 26.69 -27.88 18.09
CA PRO A 90 26.21 -28.19 19.45
C PRO A 90 27.04 -27.49 20.56
N THR A 91 28.32 -27.19 20.32
CA THR A 91 29.27 -26.66 21.31
C THR A 91 29.12 -25.19 21.70
N PHE A 92 28.39 -24.38 20.93
CA PHE A 92 28.11 -22.99 21.32
C PHE A 92 27.05 -22.96 22.42
N ALA A 93 27.28 -22.20 23.48
CA ALA A 93 26.31 -22.04 24.55
C ALA A 93 25.06 -21.27 24.07
N TRP A 94 23.91 -21.58 24.67
CA TRP A 94 22.59 -21.10 24.23
C TRP A 94 22.49 -19.57 24.18
N TYR A 95 23.15 -18.88 25.12
CA TYR A 95 23.19 -17.41 25.22
C TYR A 95 23.87 -16.71 24.04
N VAL A 96 24.73 -17.41 23.27
CA VAL A 96 25.33 -16.86 22.04
C VAL A 96 24.53 -17.27 20.79
N LYS A 97 23.91 -18.46 20.81
CA LYS A 97 23.10 -18.98 19.70
C LYS A 97 21.82 -18.21 19.49
N PHE A 98 21.11 -17.90 20.58
CA PHE A 98 19.81 -17.23 20.52
C PHE A 98 19.84 -15.86 19.83
N PRO A 99 20.73 -14.91 20.20
CA PRO A 99 20.77 -13.61 19.54
C PRO A 99 21.22 -13.70 18.07
N LEU A 100 22.10 -14.64 17.75
CA LEU A 100 22.61 -14.83 16.39
C LEU A 100 21.53 -15.44 15.49
N TRP A 101 20.82 -16.46 15.97
CA TRP A 101 19.65 -17.05 15.30
C TRP A 101 18.51 -16.04 15.15
N ALA A 102 18.21 -15.29 16.22
CA ALA A 102 17.24 -14.21 16.20
C ALA A 102 17.61 -13.14 15.17
N SER A 103 18.88 -12.73 15.08
CA SER A 103 19.32 -11.74 14.09
C SER A 103 19.16 -12.24 12.65
N VAL A 104 19.46 -13.52 12.39
CA VAL A 104 19.38 -14.13 11.06
C VAL A 104 17.93 -14.29 10.58
N ILE A 105 16.97 -14.45 11.49
CA ILE A 105 15.55 -14.65 11.16
C ILE A 105 14.75 -13.34 11.24
N ILE A 106 14.90 -12.59 12.34
CA ILE A 106 14.09 -11.41 12.62
C ILE A 106 14.49 -10.26 11.69
N PHE A 107 15.79 -10.05 11.41
CA PHE A 107 16.22 -8.91 10.59
C PHE A 107 15.72 -8.99 9.13
N PRO A 108 15.87 -10.12 8.40
CA PRO A 108 15.30 -10.24 7.06
C PRO A 108 13.76 -10.21 7.05
N ALA A 109 13.12 -10.70 8.11
CA ALA A 109 11.66 -10.61 8.25
C ALA A 109 11.20 -9.15 8.41
N ILE A 110 11.87 -8.34 9.24
CA ILE A 110 11.58 -6.91 9.40
C ILE A 110 11.81 -6.17 8.08
N LEU A 111 12.90 -6.44 7.38
CA LEU A 111 13.17 -5.84 6.06
C LEU A 111 12.11 -6.22 5.02
N GLY A 112 11.66 -7.48 5.02
CA GLY A 112 10.56 -7.92 4.15
C GLY A 112 9.24 -7.23 4.50
N ILE A 113 8.90 -7.10 5.78
CA ILE A 113 7.68 -6.44 6.25
C ILE A 113 7.70 -4.95 5.89
N THR A 114 8.80 -4.25 6.17
CA THR A 114 8.95 -2.81 5.87
C THR A 114 8.83 -2.56 4.37
N TYR A 115 9.55 -3.31 3.54
CA TYR A 115 9.46 -3.21 2.08
C TYR A 115 8.03 -3.47 1.57
N ASN A 116 7.37 -4.53 2.07
CA ASN A 116 6.01 -4.86 1.68
C ASN A 116 5.02 -3.79 2.11
N SER A 117 5.18 -3.26 3.32
CA SER A 117 4.36 -2.18 3.84
C SER A 117 4.50 -0.94 2.97
N GLU A 118 5.72 -0.47 2.71
CA GLU A 118 5.97 0.71 1.87
C GLU A 118 5.38 0.56 0.47
N ARG A 119 5.60 -0.59 -0.18
CA ARG A 119 5.07 -0.86 -1.52
C ARG A 119 3.55 -0.97 -1.55
N SER A 120 2.95 -1.58 -0.53
CA SER A 120 1.50 -1.66 -0.38
C SER A 120 0.88 -0.30 -0.12
N THR A 121 1.50 0.50 0.74
CA THR A 121 1.06 1.88 1.02
C THR A 121 1.16 2.75 -0.22
N TRP A 122 2.26 2.64 -0.98
CA TRP A 122 2.45 3.40 -2.21
C TRP A 122 1.37 3.11 -3.25
N ILE A 123 1.11 1.84 -3.56
CA ILE A 123 0.09 1.51 -4.56
C ILE A 123 -1.31 1.86 -4.09
N ASN A 124 -1.60 1.69 -2.80
CA ASN A 124 -2.89 2.06 -2.25
C ASN A 124 -3.11 3.58 -2.35
N MET A 125 -2.10 4.39 -1.96
CA MET A 125 -2.16 5.84 -2.11
C MET A 125 -2.31 6.27 -3.57
N TYR A 126 -1.62 5.60 -4.48
CA TYR A 126 -1.73 5.86 -5.91
C TYR A 126 -3.15 5.60 -6.44
N LEU A 127 -3.71 4.43 -6.12
CA LEU A 127 -5.07 4.07 -6.56
C LEU A 127 -6.12 4.98 -5.93
N ILE A 128 -5.99 5.29 -4.64
CA ILE A 128 -6.91 6.22 -3.96
C ILE A 128 -6.85 7.59 -4.62
N ASP A 129 -5.66 8.17 -4.83
CA ASP A 129 -5.53 9.52 -5.43
C ASP A 129 -6.09 9.56 -6.86
N LYS A 130 -5.89 8.49 -7.64
CA LYS A 130 -6.38 8.39 -9.03
C LYS A 130 -7.89 8.21 -9.13
N TYR A 131 -8.47 7.37 -8.27
CA TYR A 131 -9.89 7.00 -8.35
C TYR A 131 -10.78 7.80 -7.39
N GLU A 132 -10.23 8.70 -6.56
CA GLU A 132 -11.01 9.55 -5.66
C GLU A 132 -12.05 10.39 -6.41
N ASP A 133 -11.62 11.13 -7.43
CA ASP A 133 -12.52 11.99 -8.21
C ASP A 133 -13.54 11.18 -9.02
N ARG A 134 -13.14 10.00 -9.51
CA ARG A 134 -14.02 9.06 -10.23
C ARG A 134 -15.07 8.43 -9.31
N TYR A 135 -14.70 8.14 -8.06
CA TYR A 135 -15.61 7.68 -7.03
C TYR A 135 -16.60 8.79 -6.63
N ASP A 136 -16.14 10.02 -6.42
CA ASP A 136 -17.02 11.14 -6.08
C ASP A 136 -18.04 11.38 -7.23
N ASN A 137 -17.59 11.29 -8.48
CA ASN A 137 -18.49 11.33 -9.65
C ASN A 137 -19.45 10.13 -9.72
N TYR A 138 -18.99 8.92 -9.36
CA TYR A 138 -19.86 7.74 -9.28
C TYR A 138 -20.96 7.93 -8.24
N VAL A 139 -20.63 8.46 -7.06
CA VAL A 139 -21.61 8.74 -6.00
C VAL A 139 -22.64 9.77 -6.47
N LEU A 140 -22.22 10.81 -7.18
CA LEU A 140 -23.13 11.85 -7.67
C LEU A 140 -24.01 11.38 -8.83
N THR A 141 -23.46 10.60 -9.76
CA THR A 141 -24.16 10.25 -11.02
C THR A 141 -24.74 8.83 -11.05
N HIS A 142 -24.35 7.98 -10.10
CA HIS A 142 -24.67 6.55 -10.05
C HIS A 142 -24.32 5.78 -11.34
N ASN A 143 -23.42 6.32 -12.15
CA ASN A 143 -23.07 5.75 -13.45
C ASN A 143 -21.75 4.95 -13.35
N PRO A 144 -21.78 3.62 -13.46
CA PRO A 144 -20.57 2.79 -13.34
C PRO A 144 -19.52 3.06 -14.44
N LYS A 145 -19.90 3.72 -15.54
CA LYS A 145 -18.95 4.15 -16.57
C LYS A 145 -18.00 5.24 -16.08
N SER A 146 -18.29 5.96 -14.98
CA SER A 146 -17.38 6.96 -14.40
C SER A 146 -16.05 6.37 -13.90
N LEU A 147 -15.99 5.04 -13.81
CA LEU A 147 -14.86 4.28 -13.31
C LEU A 147 -13.98 3.71 -14.43
N SER A 148 -14.49 3.66 -15.66
CA SER A 148 -13.78 3.05 -16.77
C SER A 148 -12.68 3.97 -17.32
N ALA A 149 -11.68 3.35 -17.96
CA ALA A 149 -10.62 4.04 -18.68
C ALA A 149 -11.12 5.05 -19.73
N ASP A 150 -12.34 4.81 -20.24
CA ASP A 150 -12.97 5.59 -21.30
C ASP A 150 -13.70 6.83 -20.76
N TYR A 151 -13.74 7.02 -19.44
CA TYR A 151 -14.37 8.20 -18.85
C TYR A 151 -13.39 9.38 -18.91
N PRO A 152 -13.79 10.52 -19.51
CA PRO A 152 -12.91 11.67 -19.64
C PRO A 152 -12.59 12.25 -18.25
N ASP A 153 -11.29 12.41 -17.96
CA ASP A 153 -10.80 12.97 -16.68
C ASP A 153 -11.24 14.44 -16.46
N ASN A 154 -11.73 15.12 -17.52
CA ASN A 154 -12.27 16.48 -17.46
C ASN A 154 -13.79 16.46 -17.58
N ILE A 155 -14.49 16.20 -16.47
CA ILE A 155 -15.81 16.79 -16.29
C ILE A 155 -15.63 17.96 -15.33
N THR A 156 -15.33 19.13 -15.90
CA THR A 156 -15.49 20.40 -15.21
C THR A 156 -16.96 20.52 -14.84
N ILE A 157 -17.27 20.34 -13.55
CA ILE A 157 -18.55 20.73 -12.98
C ILE A 157 -18.54 22.26 -12.97
N SER A 158 -19.15 22.86 -14.00
CA SER A 158 -19.49 24.28 -14.08
C SER A 158 -20.69 24.60 -13.20
#